data_AF-A0A8K0HYW1-F1
#
_entry.id   AF-A0A8K0HYW1-F1
#
_cell.length_a   1.000
_cell.length_b   1.000
_cell.length_c   1.000
_cell.angle_alpha   90.00
_cell.angle_beta   90.00
_cell.angle_gamma   90.00
#
_symmetry.space_group_name_H-M   'P 1'
#
loop_
_entity.id
_entity.type
_entity.pdbx_description
1 polymer ?
#
loop_
_entity_poly.entity_id
_entity_poly.type
_entity_poly.pdbx_seq_one_letter_code
_entity_poly.pdbx_strand_id
1 'polypeptide(L)'
;MARKPTLPSSSLFFLWLITLSAVSKNFYFAPCLAYLDVDSIEWTEEREDDEVKEIQSHHTMSRDCDLSAGKWVFDASYPLYSPHCPYIINQVSCQRNGRPDLDYEKWRWQPQQCSIPRFDALDFLGRIRKKRVMLVGDSIMRSQWESLVCMVEAVIPDERKLVSSYGPTIAFHAMDFQASIEFSWAPLLVELKEEAHHKKILHLDSIEENAKYWRGVDVLVFDSAHWWTHSGKWSS
;
A
#
# COMPACT_ATOMS: atom_id res chain seq x y z
N MET A 1 -62.49 -21.92 -22.20
CA MET A 1 -62.52 -20.44 -22.25
C MET A 1 -61.12 -19.96 -21.92
N ALA A 2 -60.27 -19.63 -22.90
CA ALA A 2 -60.25 -18.41 -23.73
C ALA A 2 -59.43 -17.26 -23.06
N ARG A 3 -58.51 -16.63 -23.80
CA ARG A 3 -57.42 -15.76 -23.28
C ARG A 3 -57.72 -14.25 -23.42
N LYS A 4 -57.31 -13.46 -22.41
CA LYS A 4 -56.81 -12.04 -22.48
C LYS A 4 -57.80 -10.95 -23.03
N PRO A 5 -57.51 -9.61 -22.99
CA PRO A 5 -56.37 -8.84 -22.43
C PRO A 5 -56.69 -7.52 -21.63
N THR A 6 -55.63 -6.87 -21.09
CA THR A 6 -55.33 -5.39 -20.99
C THR A 6 -56.12 -4.33 -20.17
N LEU A 7 -55.32 -3.49 -19.47
CA LEU A 7 -55.53 -2.10 -18.94
C LEU A 7 -55.72 -1.03 -20.07
N PRO A 8 -56.17 0.25 -19.86
CA PRO A 8 -55.67 1.33 -18.94
C PRO A 8 -56.77 2.08 -18.14
N SER A 9 -56.57 2.90 -17.08
CA SER A 9 -55.69 4.04 -16.71
C SER A 9 -56.26 5.45 -16.99
N SER A 10 -56.16 6.35 -15.99
CA SER A 10 -56.31 7.83 -16.08
C SER A 10 -57.77 8.36 -16.23
N SER A 11 -58.16 9.59 -15.89
CA SER A 11 -57.41 10.72 -15.30
C SER A 11 -58.33 11.90 -14.85
N LEU A 12 -57.85 12.70 -13.89
CA LEU A 12 -58.03 14.17 -13.76
C LEU A 12 -59.40 14.81 -13.39
N PHE A 13 -59.28 16.10 -12.99
CA PHE A 13 -60.27 17.19 -12.91
C PHE A 13 -61.37 17.13 -11.81
N PHE A 14 -61.67 18.21 -11.06
CA PHE A 14 -60.92 19.43 -10.66
C PHE A 14 -61.74 20.25 -9.62
N LEU A 15 -61.05 21.06 -8.81
CA LEU A 15 -61.48 22.37 -8.23
C LEU A 15 -62.88 22.58 -7.60
N TRP A 16 -62.89 22.95 -6.31
CA TRP A 16 -63.28 24.30 -5.80
C TRP A 16 -63.17 24.34 -4.25
N LEU A 17 -62.90 25.44 -3.53
CA LEU A 17 -61.95 26.57 -3.71
C LEU A 17 -61.95 27.45 -2.42
N ILE A 18 -60.78 27.98 -2.00
CA ILE A 18 -60.53 29.15 -1.11
C ILE A 18 -61.07 29.08 0.36
N THR A 19 -60.21 29.00 1.37
CA THR A 19 -59.71 30.09 2.28
C THR A 19 -58.91 29.43 3.42
N LEU A 20 -58.03 30.05 4.24
CA LEU A 20 -57.37 31.37 4.32
C LEU A 20 -55.91 31.10 4.80
N SER A 21 -54.85 31.61 4.16
CA SER A 21 -53.96 32.72 4.60
C SER A 21 -53.75 32.93 6.13
N ALA A 22 -52.55 33.26 6.66
CA ALA A 22 -51.23 33.54 6.08
C ALA A 22 -50.11 33.37 7.13
N VAL A 23 -48.86 33.13 6.69
CA VAL A 23 -47.74 34.05 6.97
C VAL A 23 -46.96 34.27 5.66
N SER A 24 -46.53 35.49 5.42
CA SER A 24 -46.05 36.01 4.15
C SER A 24 -44.64 35.60 3.76
N LYS A 25 -44.44 35.40 2.45
CA LYS A 25 -43.14 35.45 1.76
C LYS A 25 -42.47 36.82 2.00
N ASN A 26 -41.13 36.85 1.92
CA ASN A 26 -40.46 37.93 1.21
C ASN A 26 -39.29 37.37 0.38
N PHE A 27 -39.35 37.62 -0.92
CA PHE A 27 -38.24 37.42 -1.85
C PHE A 27 -37.34 38.65 -1.78
N TYR A 28 -36.02 38.46 -1.72
CA TYR A 28 -35.10 39.37 -2.37
C TYR A 28 -33.97 38.60 -3.05
N PHE A 29 -33.76 38.91 -4.32
CA PHE A 29 -32.67 38.43 -5.17
C PHE A 29 -31.53 39.46 -5.07
N ALA A 30 -30.32 39.04 -4.69
CA ALA A 30 -29.09 39.79 -4.96
C ALA A 30 -27.87 38.85 -4.86
N PRO A 31 -26.87 38.97 -5.76
CA PRO A 31 -25.72 38.07 -5.79
C PRO A 31 -24.58 38.58 -4.91
N CYS A 32 -23.74 37.67 -4.42
CA CYS A 32 -22.34 37.96 -4.10
C CYS A 32 -21.45 36.77 -4.43
N LEU A 33 -20.57 36.97 -5.40
CA LEU A 33 -19.27 36.29 -5.43
C LEU A 33 -18.49 36.78 -4.20
N ALA A 34 -18.59 36.05 -3.09
CA ALA A 34 -17.62 36.16 -2.01
C ALA A 34 -16.42 35.30 -2.40
N TYR A 35 -15.41 35.94 -2.99
CA TYR A 35 -14.03 35.45 -2.98
C TYR A 35 -13.71 35.05 -1.53
N LEU A 36 -13.31 33.80 -1.28
CA LEU A 36 -12.57 33.50 -0.06
C LEU A 36 -11.17 34.01 -0.30
N ASP A 37 -10.86 35.14 0.33
CA ASP A 37 -9.60 35.86 0.15
C ASP A 37 -8.48 35.10 0.89
N VAL A 38 -7.66 34.37 0.13
CA VAL A 38 -6.56 33.52 0.65
C VAL A 38 -5.32 34.39 0.97
N ASP A 39 -5.55 35.52 1.64
CA ASP A 39 -4.53 36.53 1.99
C ASP A 39 -4.69 37.04 3.44
N SER A 40 -5.46 36.34 4.28
CA SER A 40 -5.66 36.67 5.71
C SER A 40 -5.30 35.53 6.69
N ILE A 41 -4.53 34.54 6.23
CA ILE A 41 -3.83 33.62 7.15
C ILE A 41 -2.60 34.36 7.68
N GLU A 42 -2.80 35.08 8.77
CA GLU A 42 -1.73 35.65 9.58
C GLU A 42 -0.95 34.50 10.24
N TRP A 43 0.27 34.26 9.75
CA TRP A 43 1.15 33.19 10.25
C TRP A 43 1.62 33.51 11.67
N THR A 44 0.83 33.11 12.67
CA THR A 44 1.29 33.12 14.07
C THR A 44 2.45 32.17 14.25
N GLU A 45 3.52 32.71 14.83
CA GLU A 45 4.85 32.15 15.01
C GLU A 45 4.92 30.67 15.42
N GLU A 46 5.91 29.99 14.83
CA GLU A 46 6.59 28.75 15.26
C GLU A 46 5.96 28.02 16.46
N ARG A 47 5.04 27.10 16.16
CA ARG A 47 4.65 26.07 17.11
C ARG A 47 5.75 25.01 17.11
N GLU A 48 6.39 24.82 18.27
CA GLU A 48 7.47 23.85 18.49
C GLU A 48 7.13 22.49 17.88
N ASP A 49 8.14 21.85 17.26
CA ASP A 49 8.01 20.57 16.59
C ASP A 49 7.36 19.52 17.52
N ASP A 50 6.17 19.04 17.15
CA ASP A 50 5.59 17.83 17.76
C ASP A 50 6.49 16.64 17.39
N GLU A 51 7.48 16.39 18.24
CA GLU A 51 8.45 15.30 18.14
C GLU A 51 7.72 14.00 17.78
N VAL A 52 8.00 13.46 16.59
CA VAL A 52 7.41 12.20 16.13
C VAL A 52 7.90 11.10 17.07
N LYS A 53 7.05 10.76 18.05
CA LYS A 53 7.36 9.73 19.04
C LYS A 53 7.43 8.38 18.37
N GLU A 54 8.65 8.01 17.98
CA GLU A 54 9.02 6.67 17.56
C GLU A 54 8.59 5.70 18.67
N ILE A 55 7.56 4.90 18.41
CA ILE A 55 7.06 3.92 19.37
C ILE A 55 8.02 2.72 19.36
N GLN A 56 9.18 2.92 19.98
CA GLN A 56 10.08 1.83 20.33
C GLN A 56 9.32 0.91 21.28
N SER A 57 8.89 -0.25 20.78
CA SER A 57 8.19 -1.24 21.59
C SER A 57 9.11 -1.68 22.73
N HIS A 58 8.77 -1.28 23.96
CA HIS A 58 9.51 -1.61 25.19
C HIS A 58 9.33 -3.09 25.58
N HIS A 59 9.77 -3.99 24.70
CA HIS A 59 10.11 -5.36 25.05
C HIS A 59 11.62 -5.42 25.29
N THR A 60 12.02 -5.95 26.44
CA THR A 60 13.41 -6.09 26.87
C THR A 60 14.16 -7.20 26.10
N MET A 61 14.31 -7.02 24.79
CA MET A 61 15.43 -7.60 24.04
C MET A 61 16.60 -6.61 24.11
N SER A 62 17.82 -7.14 24.09
CA SER A 62 19.04 -6.34 24.31
C SER A 62 19.05 -5.06 23.47
N ARG A 63 19.30 -3.90 24.11
CA ARG A 63 19.58 -2.64 23.41
C ARG A 63 20.91 -2.68 22.64
N ASP A 64 21.71 -3.73 22.84
CA ASP A 64 23.05 -3.92 22.28
C ASP A 64 23.08 -5.03 21.19
N CYS A 65 22.14 -5.05 20.25
CA CYS A 65 22.37 -5.78 18.99
C CYS A 65 22.05 -4.93 17.76
N ASP A 66 23.10 -4.35 17.19
CA ASP A 66 23.09 -3.78 15.86
C ASP A 66 22.94 -4.90 14.81
N LEU A 67 21.76 -4.98 14.21
CA LEU A 67 21.46 -5.93 13.13
C LEU A 67 22.13 -5.55 11.81
N SER A 68 22.60 -4.31 11.64
CA SER A 68 23.29 -3.81 10.44
C SER A 68 24.79 -4.10 10.45
N ALA A 69 25.40 -4.33 11.62
CA ALA A 69 26.81 -4.72 11.77
C ALA A 69 26.97 -6.24 11.91
N GLY A 70 27.57 -6.87 10.91
CA GLY A 70 27.64 -8.33 10.82
C GLY A 70 28.59 -8.82 9.73
N LYS A 71 28.41 -10.08 9.35
CA LYS A 71 29.07 -10.71 8.20
C LYS A 71 28.16 -11.76 7.57
N TRP A 72 28.36 -11.99 6.28
CA TRP A 72 27.80 -13.15 5.60
C TRP A 72 28.52 -14.42 6.05
N VAL A 73 27.75 -15.46 6.39
CA VAL A 73 28.25 -16.80 6.72
C VAL A 73 27.55 -17.83 5.85
N PHE A 74 28.30 -18.84 5.40
CA PHE A 74 27.76 -19.95 4.64
C PHE A 74 26.96 -20.88 5.55
N ASP A 75 25.76 -21.26 5.11
CA ASP A 75 24.82 -22.11 5.83
C ASP A 75 24.10 -23.05 4.85
N ALA A 76 24.41 -24.34 4.92
CA ALA A 76 23.84 -25.36 4.04
C ALA A 76 22.32 -25.54 4.20
N SER A 77 21.73 -25.04 5.29
CA SER A 77 20.28 -25.12 5.57
C SER A 77 19.46 -24.04 4.85
N TYR A 78 20.09 -23.11 4.15
CA TYR A 78 19.43 -22.13 3.29
C TYR A 78 19.21 -22.70 1.87
N PRO A 79 18.30 -22.15 1.03
CA PRO A 79 17.44 -20.98 1.26
C PRO A 79 16.29 -21.23 2.26
N LEU A 80 15.54 -20.17 2.58
CA LEU A 80 14.35 -20.23 3.45
C LEU A 80 13.08 -20.67 2.72
N TYR A 81 13.07 -20.67 1.38
CA TYR A 81 11.92 -21.04 0.54
C TYR A 81 12.38 -21.73 -0.75
N SER A 82 11.45 -22.40 -1.43
CA SER A 82 11.73 -23.09 -2.70
C SER A 82 11.96 -22.10 -3.85
N PRO A 83 12.97 -22.31 -4.71
CA PRO A 83 13.15 -21.52 -5.94
C PRO A 83 12.00 -21.71 -6.96
N HIS A 84 11.10 -22.67 -6.71
CA HIS A 84 9.90 -22.92 -7.50
C HIS A 84 8.64 -22.22 -6.96
N CYS A 85 8.77 -21.33 -5.96
CA CYS A 85 7.65 -20.53 -5.45
C CYS A 85 6.89 -19.83 -6.60
N PRO A 86 5.55 -19.95 -6.67
CA PRO A 86 4.76 -19.47 -7.81
C PRO A 86 4.60 -17.95 -7.85
N TYR A 87 4.93 -17.25 -6.77
CA TYR A 87 4.80 -15.78 -6.65
C TYR A 87 6.03 -15.00 -7.14
N ILE A 88 7.14 -15.69 -7.45
CA ILE A 88 8.37 -15.08 -7.98
C ILE A 88 8.21 -14.83 -9.49
N ILE A 89 8.33 -13.57 -9.90
CA ILE A 89 8.26 -13.20 -11.32
C ILE A 89 9.49 -13.69 -12.09
N ASN A 90 9.33 -13.88 -13.41
CA ASN A 90 10.40 -14.43 -14.24
C ASN A 90 11.67 -13.56 -14.24
N GLN A 91 11.56 -12.24 -14.08
CA GLN A 91 12.70 -11.32 -14.03
C GLN A 91 13.72 -11.66 -12.93
N VAL A 92 13.27 -12.23 -11.80
CA VAL A 92 14.11 -12.57 -10.63
C VAL A 92 14.20 -14.08 -10.36
N SER A 93 13.65 -14.92 -11.25
CA SER A 93 13.67 -16.39 -11.14
C SER A 93 14.99 -17.01 -11.65
N CYS A 94 16.13 -16.70 -11.02
CA CYS A 94 17.47 -17.04 -11.53
C CYS A 94 17.66 -18.51 -11.96
N GLN A 95 17.25 -19.50 -11.15
CA GLN A 95 17.35 -20.91 -11.51
C GLN A 95 16.50 -21.28 -12.73
N ARG A 96 15.24 -20.80 -12.78
CA ARG A 96 14.32 -20.98 -13.92
C ARG A 96 14.88 -20.36 -15.20
N ASN A 97 15.66 -19.30 -15.06
CA ASN A 97 16.35 -18.59 -16.15
C ASN A 97 17.71 -19.22 -16.52
N GLY A 98 18.06 -20.37 -15.95
CA GLY A 98 19.25 -21.15 -16.34
C GLY A 98 20.54 -20.82 -15.58
N ARG A 99 20.49 -20.12 -14.43
CA ARG A 99 21.68 -19.94 -13.58
C ARG A 99 22.14 -21.30 -13.01
N PRO A 100 23.39 -21.73 -13.24
CA PRO A 100 23.85 -23.08 -12.89
C PRO A 100 24.42 -23.20 -11.47
N ASP A 101 24.93 -22.12 -10.90
CA ASP A 101 25.50 -22.09 -9.54
C ASP A 101 24.42 -21.85 -8.50
N LEU A 102 24.46 -22.57 -7.37
CA LEU A 102 23.45 -22.51 -6.30
C LEU A 102 24.00 -21.94 -4.97
N ASP A 103 25.31 -21.74 -4.86
CA ASP A 103 25.95 -21.32 -3.61
C ASP A 103 25.57 -19.90 -3.17
N TYR A 104 25.09 -19.07 -4.10
CA TYR A 104 24.56 -17.73 -3.76
C TYR A 104 23.34 -17.78 -2.83
N GLU A 105 22.58 -18.88 -2.84
CA GLU A 105 21.43 -19.09 -1.96
C GLU A 105 21.81 -19.61 -0.58
N LYS A 106 23.08 -19.97 -0.36
CA LYS A 106 23.58 -20.63 0.86
C LYS A 106 24.21 -19.66 1.86
N TRP A 107 23.92 -18.37 1.74
CA TRP A 107 24.45 -17.33 2.62
C TRP A 107 23.38 -16.79 3.55
N ARG A 108 23.72 -16.68 4.83
CA ARG A 108 22.90 -15.95 5.82
C ARG A 108 23.69 -14.82 6.45
N TRP A 109 22.96 -13.78 6.84
CA TRP A 109 23.52 -12.69 7.62
C TRP A 109 23.69 -13.11 9.08
N GLN A 110 24.84 -12.77 9.67
CA GLN A 110 25.16 -13.01 11.07
C GLN A 110 25.61 -11.69 11.69
N PRO A 111 24.76 -11.02 12.50
CA PRO A 111 25.16 -9.85 13.29
C PRO A 111 26.33 -10.20 14.23
N GLN A 112 27.12 -9.19 14.59
CA GLN A 112 28.29 -9.40 15.46
C GLN A 112 27.90 -9.65 16.92
N GLN A 113 26.82 -9.01 17.38
CA GLN A 113 26.45 -8.94 18.80
C GLN A 113 25.34 -9.94 19.20
N CYS A 114 24.58 -10.47 18.25
CA CYS A 114 23.54 -11.48 18.51
C CYS A 114 23.31 -12.41 17.30
N SER A 115 22.54 -13.47 17.50
CA SER A 115 22.02 -14.33 16.44
C SER A 115 20.60 -13.94 16.05
N ILE A 116 20.34 -13.89 14.74
CA ILE A 116 18.98 -13.83 14.20
C ILE A 116 18.39 -15.25 14.28
N PRO A 117 17.23 -15.47 14.92
CA PRO A 117 16.59 -16.79 14.92
C PRO A 117 16.19 -17.18 13.49
N ARG A 118 16.18 -18.49 13.19
CA ARG A 118 15.69 -18.96 11.90
C ARG A 118 14.21 -18.55 11.74
N PHE A 119 13.85 -18.06 10.56
CA PHE A 119 12.49 -17.65 10.25
C PHE A 119 11.49 -18.81 10.45
N ASP A 120 10.43 -18.55 11.22
CA ASP A 120 9.27 -19.43 11.39
C ASP A 120 8.06 -18.74 10.75
N ALA A 121 7.53 -19.34 9.69
CA ALA A 121 6.40 -18.82 8.94
C ALA A 121 5.11 -18.76 9.75
N LEU A 122 4.87 -19.73 10.65
CA LEU A 122 3.66 -19.78 11.47
C LEU A 122 3.71 -18.79 12.62
N ASP A 123 4.88 -18.58 13.24
CA ASP A 123 5.09 -17.51 14.22
C ASP A 123 4.91 -16.13 13.57
N PHE A 124 5.51 -15.90 12.40
CA PHE A 124 5.33 -14.66 11.64
C PHE A 124 3.85 -14.40 11.29
N LEU A 125 3.18 -15.38 10.66
CA LEU A 125 1.75 -15.29 10.34
C LEU A 125 0.88 -15.10 11.60
N GLY A 126 1.28 -15.70 12.73
CA GLY A 126 0.66 -15.47 14.04
C GLY A 126 0.78 -14.02 14.53
N ARG A 127 1.96 -13.39 14.37
CA ARG A 127 2.21 -11.98 14.75
C ARG A 127 1.48 -10.97 13.85
N ILE A 128 1.28 -11.30 12.57
CA ILE A 128 0.54 -10.48 11.61
C ILE A 128 -0.95 -10.84 11.49
N ARG A 129 -1.45 -11.75 12.34
CA ARG A 129 -2.88 -12.12 12.39
C ARG A 129 -3.76 -10.86 12.57
N LYS A 130 -4.77 -10.73 11.71
CA LYS A 130 -5.67 -9.56 11.61
C LYS A 130 -4.98 -8.24 11.26
N LYS A 131 -3.80 -8.27 10.63
CA LYS A 131 -3.05 -7.09 10.21
C LYS A 131 -2.78 -7.07 8.71
N ARG A 132 -2.60 -5.86 8.18
CA ARG A 132 -2.08 -5.57 6.86
C ARG A 132 -0.63 -5.13 6.99
N VAL A 133 0.28 -5.82 6.30
CA VAL A 133 1.69 -5.43 6.16
C VAL A 133 1.89 -4.95 4.73
N MET A 134 2.28 -3.69 4.51
CA MET A 134 2.48 -3.13 3.17
C MET A 134 3.91 -2.67 2.96
N LEU A 135 4.49 -3.15 1.86
CA LEU A 135 5.81 -2.81 1.35
C LEU A 135 5.63 -1.75 0.24
N VAL A 136 6.15 -0.55 0.44
CA VAL A 136 5.90 0.62 -0.42
C VAL A 136 7.22 1.10 -1.02
N GLY A 137 7.30 1.17 -2.35
CA GLY A 137 8.51 1.64 -3.00
C GLY A 137 8.67 1.24 -4.45
N ASP A 138 9.92 1.00 -4.84
CA ASP A 138 10.33 0.61 -6.19
C ASP A 138 10.43 -0.93 -6.39
N SER A 139 11.11 -1.34 -7.47
CA SER A 139 11.36 -2.74 -7.82
C SER A 139 12.10 -3.55 -6.76
N ILE A 140 12.93 -2.93 -5.93
CA ILE A 140 13.66 -3.60 -4.83
C ILE A 140 12.65 -4.01 -3.75
N MET A 141 11.78 -3.08 -3.37
CA MET A 141 10.70 -3.33 -2.40
C MET A 141 9.69 -4.36 -2.92
N ARG A 142 9.46 -4.39 -4.24
CA ARG A 142 8.71 -5.47 -4.90
C ARG A 142 9.41 -6.83 -4.75
N SER A 143 10.72 -6.91 -4.92
CA SER A 143 11.48 -8.16 -4.71
C SER A 143 11.45 -8.62 -3.25
N GLN A 144 11.48 -7.69 -2.27
CA GLN A 144 11.30 -8.01 -0.86
C GLN A 144 9.89 -8.60 -0.59
N TRP A 145 8.85 -8.05 -1.21
CA TRP A 145 7.49 -8.60 -1.12
C TRP A 145 7.39 -10.03 -1.67
N GLU A 146 7.97 -10.31 -2.84
CA GLU A 146 7.98 -11.66 -3.41
C GLU A 146 8.72 -12.64 -2.50
N SER A 147 9.87 -12.23 -1.95
CA SER A 147 10.64 -13.05 -0.99
C SER A 147 9.85 -13.36 0.28
N LEU A 148 9.19 -12.33 0.87
CA LEU A 148 8.40 -12.48 2.08
C LEU A 148 7.16 -13.37 1.86
N VAL A 149 6.48 -13.23 0.73
CA VAL A 149 5.37 -14.13 0.36
C VAL A 149 5.86 -15.57 0.21
N CYS A 150 6.98 -15.80 -0.48
CA CYS A 150 7.54 -17.15 -0.64
C CYS A 150 8.03 -17.77 0.67
N MET A 151 8.44 -16.98 1.66
CA MET A 151 8.76 -17.49 3.01
C MET A 151 7.53 -17.98 3.79
N VAL A 152 6.30 -17.57 3.43
CA VAL A 152 5.08 -17.93 4.19
C VAL A 152 4.07 -18.77 3.41
N GLU A 153 4.10 -18.76 2.08
CA GLU A 153 3.04 -19.39 1.28
C GLU A 153 2.96 -20.91 1.44
N ALA A 154 4.10 -21.57 1.65
CA ALA A 154 4.21 -23.02 1.74
C ALA A 154 3.55 -23.64 2.99
N VAL A 155 3.24 -22.83 4.02
CA VAL A 155 2.50 -23.28 5.22
C VAL A 155 1.00 -22.93 5.16
N ILE A 156 0.53 -22.34 4.05
CA ILE A 156 -0.87 -21.97 3.82
C ILE A 156 -1.44 -22.85 2.70
N PRO A 157 -2.56 -23.57 2.92
CA PRO A 157 -3.23 -24.34 1.86
C PRO A 157 -3.62 -23.47 0.67
N ASP A 158 -3.62 -24.04 -0.53
CA ASP A 158 -3.84 -23.29 -1.77
C ASP A 158 -5.24 -22.65 -1.85
N GLU A 159 -6.25 -23.26 -1.24
CA GLU A 159 -7.62 -22.72 -1.14
C GLU A 159 -7.75 -21.62 -0.06
N ARG A 160 -6.70 -21.41 0.74
CA ARG A 160 -6.65 -20.46 1.86
C ARG A 160 -5.67 -19.31 1.62
N LYS A 161 -5.09 -19.22 0.42
CA LYS A 161 -4.31 -18.08 -0.06
C LYS A 161 -4.82 -17.57 -1.40
N LEU A 162 -4.78 -16.25 -1.61
CA LEU A 162 -5.04 -15.64 -2.93
C LEU A 162 -4.18 -14.39 -3.12
N VAL A 163 -4.02 -13.97 -4.37
CA VAL A 163 -3.46 -12.66 -4.73
C VAL A 163 -4.52 -11.81 -5.39
N SER A 164 -4.62 -10.54 -4.98
CA SER A 164 -5.53 -9.54 -5.54
C SER A 164 -4.78 -8.25 -5.90
N SER A 165 -5.26 -7.51 -6.90
CA SER A 165 -4.68 -6.23 -7.31
C SER A 165 -5.71 -5.10 -7.22
N TYR A 166 -5.30 -3.93 -6.74
CA TYR A 166 -6.11 -2.71 -6.69
C TYR A 166 -5.24 -1.46 -6.87
N GLY A 167 -5.45 -0.72 -7.95
CA GLY A 167 -4.62 0.45 -8.29
C GLY A 167 -3.13 0.07 -8.40
N PRO A 168 -2.21 0.79 -7.73
CA PRO A 168 -0.78 0.44 -7.67
C PRO A 168 -0.47 -0.69 -6.69
N THR A 169 -1.46 -1.20 -5.95
CA THR A 169 -1.28 -2.20 -4.89
C THR A 169 -1.57 -3.62 -5.39
N ILE A 170 -0.74 -4.56 -4.96
CA ILE A 170 -0.96 -6.00 -5.04
C ILE A 170 -0.87 -6.61 -3.65
N ALA A 171 -1.74 -7.57 -3.33
CA ALA A 171 -1.89 -8.12 -1.98
C ALA A 171 -1.98 -9.64 -2.02
N PHE A 172 -1.10 -10.31 -1.27
CA PHE A 172 -1.21 -11.73 -0.92
C PHE A 172 -1.98 -11.86 0.39
N HIS A 173 -3.03 -12.69 0.41
CA HIS A 173 -3.92 -12.87 1.55
C HIS A 173 -3.74 -14.24 2.19
N ALA A 174 -3.52 -14.28 3.50
CA ALA A 174 -3.50 -15.49 4.30
C ALA A 174 -4.81 -15.63 5.09
N MET A 175 -5.80 -16.35 4.53
CA MET A 175 -7.19 -16.29 4.99
C MET A 175 -7.39 -16.77 6.43
N ASP A 176 -6.71 -17.85 6.84
CA ASP A 176 -6.81 -18.40 8.21
C ASP A 176 -6.16 -17.49 9.27
N PHE A 177 -5.34 -16.54 8.84
CA PHE A 177 -4.73 -15.51 9.68
C PHE A 177 -5.47 -14.17 9.58
N GLN A 178 -6.42 -14.02 8.65
CA GLN A 178 -7.11 -12.76 8.36
C GLN A 178 -6.09 -11.64 8.10
N ALA A 179 -4.99 -11.97 7.42
CA ALA A 179 -3.81 -11.11 7.27
C ALA A 179 -3.45 -10.94 5.80
N SER A 180 -2.84 -9.81 5.47
CA SER A 180 -2.32 -9.52 4.12
C SER A 180 -0.87 -9.07 4.13
N ILE A 181 -0.14 -9.47 3.09
CA ILE A 181 1.20 -8.99 2.76
C ILE A 181 1.05 -8.30 1.41
N GLU A 182 1.22 -6.98 1.41
CA GLU A 182 0.86 -6.08 0.31
C GLU A 182 2.11 -5.39 -0.23
N PHE A 183 2.11 -5.06 -1.51
CA PHE A 183 3.10 -4.18 -2.14
C PHE A 183 2.39 -3.05 -2.88
N SER A 184 2.79 -1.80 -2.64
CA SER A 184 2.30 -0.62 -3.37
C SER A 184 3.43 0.00 -4.18
N TRP A 185 3.23 0.08 -5.51
CA TRP A 185 4.16 0.76 -6.41
C TRP A 185 4.16 2.27 -6.18
N ALA A 186 5.24 2.79 -5.59
CA ALA A 186 5.46 4.21 -5.36
C ALA A 186 6.98 4.50 -5.36
N PRO A 187 7.66 4.39 -6.52
CA PRO A 187 9.12 4.28 -6.58
C PRO A 187 9.89 5.51 -6.06
N LEU A 188 9.25 6.68 -6.06
CA LEU A 188 9.79 7.94 -5.52
C LEU A 188 9.05 8.39 -4.24
N LEU A 189 8.11 7.57 -3.73
CA LEU A 189 7.13 7.84 -2.67
C LEU A 189 6.17 9.00 -2.94
N VAL A 190 6.70 10.16 -3.30
CA VAL A 190 5.96 11.38 -3.69
C VAL A 190 5.44 11.29 -5.14
N GLU A 191 4.66 12.29 -5.55
CA GLU A 191 3.92 12.27 -6.81
C GLU A 191 4.77 12.68 -8.02
N LEU A 192 4.83 11.80 -9.02
CA LEU A 192 5.38 12.09 -10.35
C LEU A 192 4.21 12.42 -11.29
N LYS A 193 4.00 13.71 -11.58
CA LYS A 193 2.92 14.21 -12.44
C LYS A 193 3.39 14.37 -13.88
N GLU A 194 2.51 14.12 -14.83
CA GLU A 194 2.78 14.35 -16.25
C GLU A 194 2.15 15.68 -16.68
N GLU A 195 2.99 16.64 -17.06
CA GLU A 195 2.59 17.93 -17.61
C GLU A 195 2.43 17.89 -19.14
N ALA A 196 2.04 19.03 -19.73
CA ALA A 196 2.01 19.21 -21.17
C ALA A 196 3.34 18.81 -21.84
N HIS A 197 3.25 18.26 -23.05
CA HIS A 197 4.38 17.71 -23.83
C HIS A 197 5.05 16.48 -23.20
N HIS A 198 4.31 15.67 -22.42
CA HIS A 198 4.79 14.43 -21.78
C HIS A 198 5.97 14.63 -20.81
N LYS A 199 6.12 15.86 -20.28
CA LYS A 199 7.17 16.18 -19.31
C LYS A 199 6.74 15.66 -17.94
N LYS A 200 7.49 14.72 -17.38
CA LYS A 200 7.26 14.23 -16.02
C LYS A 200 7.97 15.12 -15.02
N ILE A 201 7.22 15.66 -14.06
CA ILE A 201 7.73 16.49 -12.96
C ILE A 201 7.48 15.78 -11.63
N LEU A 202 8.52 15.76 -10.80
CA LEU A 202 8.45 15.21 -9.45
C LEU A 202 8.05 16.33 -8.48
N HIS A 203 6.95 16.14 -7.77
CA HIS A 203 6.45 17.07 -6.76
C HIS A 203 6.86 16.56 -5.38
N LEU A 204 7.93 17.13 -4.82
CA LEU A 204 8.50 16.70 -3.52
C LEU A 204 7.58 17.01 -2.33
N ASP A 205 6.61 17.89 -2.55
CA ASP A 205 5.61 18.41 -1.62
C ASP A 205 4.22 17.76 -1.77
N SER A 206 4.05 16.79 -2.69
CA SER A 206 2.77 16.10 -2.93
C SER A 206 2.91 14.58 -2.73
N ILE A 207 2.08 13.98 -1.88
CA ILE A 207 2.12 12.53 -1.58
C ILE A 207 0.74 11.88 -1.47
N GLU A 208 -0.32 12.68 -1.35
CA GLU A 208 -1.69 12.31 -1.03
C GLU A 208 -2.28 11.25 -1.95
N GLU A 209 -2.01 11.34 -3.26
CA GLU A 209 -2.51 10.41 -4.27
C GLU A 209 -1.88 9.01 -4.17
N ASN A 210 -0.67 8.91 -3.62
CA ASN A 210 -0.03 7.64 -3.28
C ASN A 210 -0.48 7.19 -1.89
N ALA A 211 -0.42 8.09 -0.90
CA ALA A 211 -0.73 7.81 0.50
C ALA A 211 -2.16 7.33 0.75
N LYS A 212 -3.12 7.66 -0.12
CA LYS A 212 -4.51 7.16 -0.03
C LYS A 212 -4.63 5.63 0.00
N TYR A 213 -3.70 4.90 -0.62
CA TYR A 213 -3.67 3.43 -0.61
C TYR A 213 -3.08 2.85 0.69
N TRP A 214 -2.26 3.63 1.40
CA TRP A 214 -1.53 3.20 2.60
C TRP A 214 -2.32 3.43 3.90
N ARG A 215 -3.40 4.23 3.85
CA ARG A 215 -4.25 4.52 5.02
C ARG A 215 -4.86 3.22 5.58
N GLY A 216 -4.80 3.08 6.91
CA GLY A 216 -5.34 1.89 7.60
C GLY A 216 -4.55 0.61 7.32
N VAL A 217 -3.25 0.72 7.04
CA VAL A 217 -2.28 -0.39 7.09
C VAL A 217 -1.65 -0.43 8.49
N ASP A 218 -1.47 -1.61 9.07
CA ASP A 218 -0.91 -1.78 10.43
C ASP A 218 0.62 -1.69 10.48
N VAL A 219 1.30 -2.14 9.42
CA VAL A 219 2.76 -2.09 9.29
C VAL A 219 3.13 -1.61 7.89
N LEU A 220 3.82 -0.47 7.81
CA LEU A 220 4.35 0.08 6.56
C LEU A 220 5.88 -0.06 6.54
N VAL A 221 6.41 -0.53 5.41
CA VAL A 221 7.85 -0.63 5.14
C VAL A 221 8.12 0.16 3.86
N PHE A 222 8.94 1.20 3.94
CA PHE A 222 9.24 2.10 2.83
C PHE A 222 10.66 1.89 2.30
N ASP A 223 10.83 1.97 0.98
CA ASP A 223 12.14 2.08 0.32
C ASP A 223 11.98 2.94 -0.96
N SER A 224 12.99 3.75 -1.23
CA SER A 224 13.06 4.58 -2.44
C SER A 224 14.50 5.03 -2.65
N ALA A 225 15.22 4.29 -3.48
CA ALA A 225 16.64 4.54 -3.74
C ALA A 225 16.98 4.44 -5.22
N HIS A 226 16.56 3.36 -5.90
CA HIS A 226 17.01 3.09 -7.26
C HIS A 226 16.54 4.18 -8.24
N TRP A 227 15.32 4.68 -8.07
CA TRP A 227 14.71 5.61 -9.01
C TRP A 227 15.29 7.03 -9.01
N TRP A 228 15.93 7.46 -7.92
CA TRP A 228 16.58 8.77 -7.82
C TRP A 228 17.82 8.90 -8.70
N THR A 229 18.42 7.78 -9.13
CA THR A 229 19.62 7.76 -9.99
C THR A 229 19.31 7.90 -11.48
N HIS A 230 18.05 7.73 -11.90
CA HIS A 230 17.64 7.78 -13.31
C HIS A 230 17.50 9.23 -13.82
N SER A 231 18.62 9.86 -14.16
CA SER A 231 18.60 11.11 -14.94
C SER A 231 18.10 10.82 -16.37
N GLY A 232 17.14 11.61 -16.86
CA GLY A 232 16.30 11.29 -18.03
C GLY A 232 16.96 11.26 -19.42
N LYS A 233 18.27 10.97 -19.54
CA LYS A 233 18.93 10.72 -20.83
C LYS A 233 18.79 9.26 -21.26
N TRP A 234 17.55 8.87 -21.59
CA TRP A 234 17.29 7.60 -22.27
C TRP A 234 17.68 7.74 -23.75
N SER A 235 18.81 7.18 -24.16
CA SER A 235 19.11 6.95 -25.56
C SER A 235 18.42 5.66 -26.01
N SER A 236 17.30 5.82 -26.72
CA SER A 236 16.65 4.75 -27.49
C SER A 236 17.51 4.27 -28.66
#